data_AF-K0NSH2-F1
#
_entry.id   AF-K0NSH2-F1
#
_cell.length_a   1.000
_cell.length_b   1.000
_cell.length_c   1.000
_cell.angle_alpha   90.00
_cell.angle_beta   90.00
_cell.angle_gamma   90.00
#
_symmetry.space_group_name_H-M   'P 1'
#
loop_
_entity.id
_entity.type
_entity.pdbx_description
1 polymer ?
#
loop_
_entity_poly.entity_id
_entity_poly.type
_entity_poly.pdbx_seq_one_letter_code
_entity_poly.pdbx_strand_id
1 'polypeptide(L)'
;MKSGLQNWFVTTDQERISNDDVVTSALAIERRFNAGYNLQIQLSPRNISKIRQVNEVQVNCNKLYGTAGPILSEAQLANTENLLSGDAGERLVDQLVRKVVNSSNAVFRDVVLPYEYGQQHSFFDNQIDNLIVTSTGVYCIEVKTRSLFRGAFDFKNLAPNIYDQITYHKKAVITALEGAGFSVQPNLVKNIIVIVARSGEQEFRINNQADLSGYGACVTDLGHLSMQISKGFDQCSLPTWQISRIEEIISGSRIVSRRTYPNNVRFCLTQPKLDKLIQLEQAVQWHVPLEQNVTYNSALNELSMRGLSGSQQNFFWLIVGRLFAQGQAQISLSVKDLKKATNYRSRNSIFLAKSLHELAELMTRMPLFQQVDCNFGKLTVTICNQFLPQFNQYSSAFTSWNYRLFSQIKHSYAKTLFRKFVQLAGEGTYQVSLKDLRQLLGVAESYRNHFVVKQINLAILHLAPFFGHLTYKLERGRSNEIVGITFFFDKANPEELLAFEGKKTYLHNISTNSALSPQEKKLAKEIFEKNFFS
;
A
#
# COMPACT_ATOMS: atom_id res chain seq x y z
N MET A 1 -13.73 -12.28 -13.39
CA MET A 1 -12.91 -11.97 -12.20
C MET A 1 -13.54 -10.76 -11.53
N LYS A 2 -13.73 -10.77 -10.21
CA LYS A 2 -14.15 -9.57 -9.48
C LYS A 2 -13.01 -8.54 -9.61
N SER A 3 -13.25 -7.41 -10.27
CA SER A 3 -12.20 -6.45 -10.68
C SER A 3 -11.83 -5.43 -9.60
N GLY A 4 -11.95 -5.80 -8.32
CA GLY A 4 -11.61 -4.94 -7.18
C GLY A 4 -11.01 -5.74 -6.02
N LEU A 5 -10.38 -5.03 -5.10
CA LEU A 5 -9.76 -5.59 -3.91
C LEU A 5 -10.85 -6.10 -2.96
N GLN A 6 -10.94 -7.41 -2.78
CA GLN A 6 -11.95 -8.03 -1.92
C GLN A 6 -11.42 -8.22 -0.49
N ASN A 7 -12.30 -8.05 0.50
CA ASN A 7 -12.03 -8.34 1.92
C ASN A 7 -10.72 -7.71 2.42
N TRP A 8 -10.40 -6.49 1.97
CA TRP A 8 -9.18 -5.78 2.39
C TRP A 8 -9.32 -5.11 3.76
N PHE A 9 -10.54 -5.12 4.30
CA PHE A 9 -10.87 -4.81 5.68
C PHE A 9 -12.07 -5.63 6.12
N VAL A 10 -12.32 -5.65 7.43
CA VAL A 10 -13.48 -6.26 8.12
C VAL A 10 -14.10 -5.20 9.04
N THR A 11 -15.42 -5.20 9.18
CA THR A 11 -16.16 -4.24 10.02
C THR A 11 -16.73 -4.90 11.27
N THR A 12 -17.13 -4.08 12.25
CA THR A 12 -17.78 -4.55 13.49
C THR A 12 -19.08 -5.33 13.25
N ASP A 13 -19.73 -5.16 12.09
CA ASP A 13 -20.92 -5.93 11.71
C ASP A 13 -20.58 -7.41 11.39
N GLN A 14 -19.32 -7.70 11.11
CA GLN A 14 -18.84 -9.02 10.68
C GLN A 14 -18.13 -9.77 11.81
N GLU A 15 -17.39 -9.06 12.65
CA GLU A 15 -16.70 -9.61 13.82
C GLU A 15 -16.54 -8.53 14.90
N ARG A 16 -16.23 -8.94 16.13
CA ARG A 16 -15.96 -7.99 17.21
C ARG A 16 -14.56 -7.37 17.05
N ILE A 17 -14.48 -6.05 16.80
CA ILE A 17 -13.21 -5.34 16.55
C ILE A 17 -12.94 -4.30 17.65
N SER A 18 -11.86 -4.48 18.40
CA SER A 18 -11.40 -3.54 19.44
C SER A 18 -10.64 -2.35 18.84
N ASN A 19 -10.41 -1.29 19.62
CA ASN A 19 -9.57 -0.17 19.19
C ASN A 19 -8.13 -0.61 18.89
N ASP A 20 -7.59 -1.54 19.67
CA ASP A 20 -6.25 -2.09 19.50
C ASP A 20 -6.10 -2.83 18.17
N ASP A 21 -7.15 -3.55 17.74
CA ASP A 21 -7.19 -4.20 16.43
C ASP A 21 -7.11 -3.17 15.30
N VAL A 22 -7.84 -2.04 15.42
CA VAL A 22 -7.79 -0.95 14.44
C VAL A 22 -6.38 -0.34 14.41
N VAL A 23 -5.85 0.07 15.56
CA VAL A 23 -4.53 0.72 15.67
C VAL A 23 -3.44 -0.20 15.14
N THR A 24 -3.41 -1.46 15.57
CA THR A 24 -2.39 -2.43 15.17
C THR A 24 -2.44 -2.71 13.67
N SER A 25 -3.63 -2.96 13.12
CA SER A 25 -3.77 -3.26 11.68
C SER A 25 -3.53 -2.04 10.79
N ALA A 26 -3.90 -0.83 11.23
CA ALA A 26 -3.64 0.40 10.50
C ALA A 26 -2.13 0.75 10.50
N LEU A 27 -1.46 0.64 11.65
CA LEU A 27 -0.01 0.85 11.77
C LEU A 27 0.77 -0.13 10.88
N ALA A 28 0.35 -1.39 10.84
CA ALA A 28 0.98 -2.40 9.99
C ALA A 28 0.92 -2.02 8.51
N ILE A 29 -0.14 -1.35 8.05
CA ILE A 29 -0.25 -0.86 6.69
C ILE A 29 0.64 0.35 6.48
N GLU A 30 0.47 1.40 7.28
CA GLU A 30 1.19 2.66 7.06
C GLU A 30 2.71 2.47 7.14
N ARG A 31 3.21 1.67 8.10
CA ARG A 31 4.64 1.35 8.22
C ARG A 31 5.19 0.53 7.06
N ARG A 32 4.34 -0.26 6.39
CA ARG A 32 4.76 -1.05 5.23
C ARG A 32 5.09 -0.18 4.02
N PHE A 33 4.40 0.96 3.89
CA PHE A 33 4.61 1.90 2.79
C PHE A 33 5.51 3.07 3.17
N ASN A 34 5.65 3.35 4.46
CA ASN A 34 6.54 4.38 4.98
C ASN A 34 7.37 3.80 6.13
N ALA A 35 8.60 3.36 5.83
CA ALA A 35 9.52 2.86 6.84
C ALA A 35 9.89 3.90 7.92
N GLY A 36 9.72 5.20 7.61
CA GLY A 36 9.91 6.32 8.53
C GLY A 36 8.67 6.67 9.36
N TYR A 37 7.58 5.90 9.29
CA TYR A 37 6.35 6.18 10.02
C TYR A 37 6.57 6.09 11.54
N ASN A 38 6.61 7.25 12.19
CA ASN A 38 6.88 7.43 13.62
C ASN A 38 5.70 8.09 14.35
N LEU A 39 5.85 8.33 15.66
CA LEU A 39 4.79 8.92 16.49
C LEU A 39 4.34 10.31 16.02
N GLN A 40 5.23 11.12 15.44
CA GLN A 40 4.88 12.45 14.92
C GLN A 40 3.99 12.34 13.68
N ILE A 41 4.31 11.42 12.78
CA ILE A 41 3.46 11.13 11.61
C ILE A 41 2.11 10.54 12.06
N GLN A 42 2.13 9.63 13.04
CA GLN A 42 0.94 9.01 13.61
C GLN A 42 0.00 10.02 14.29
N LEU A 43 0.55 11.07 14.89
CA LEU A 43 -0.18 12.15 15.52
C LEU A 43 -0.82 13.12 14.51
N SER A 44 -0.23 13.22 13.31
CA SER A 44 -0.64 14.18 12.29
C SER A 44 -2.03 13.90 11.68
N PRO A 45 -2.71 14.92 11.11
CA PRO A 45 -3.93 14.73 10.33
C PRO A 45 -3.77 13.89 9.05
N ARG A 46 -2.54 13.47 8.69
CA ARG A 46 -2.25 12.63 7.53
C ARG A 46 -1.79 11.23 7.94
N ASN A 47 -2.06 10.83 9.17
CA ASN A 47 -1.60 9.56 9.75
C ASN A 47 -2.12 8.30 9.05
N ILE A 48 -3.18 8.38 8.23
CA ILE A 48 -3.73 7.28 7.44
C ILE A 48 -3.63 7.54 5.93
N SER A 49 -2.61 8.27 5.49
CA SER A 49 -2.45 8.70 4.09
C SER A 49 -2.53 7.52 3.12
N LYS A 50 -1.89 6.40 3.44
CA LYS A 50 -1.87 5.26 2.53
C LYS A 50 -3.18 4.49 2.56
N ILE A 51 -3.80 4.31 3.72
CA ILE A 51 -5.15 3.72 3.84
C ILE A 51 -6.16 4.53 3.02
N ARG A 52 -6.11 5.87 3.08
CA ARG A 52 -6.95 6.74 2.24
C ARG A 52 -6.68 6.51 0.75
N GLN A 53 -5.40 6.41 0.34
CA GLN A 53 -5.04 6.08 -1.05
C GLN A 53 -5.62 4.73 -1.49
N VAL A 54 -5.52 3.68 -0.66
CA VAL A 54 -6.11 2.36 -0.96
C VAL A 54 -7.62 2.47 -1.19
N ASN A 55 -8.32 3.20 -0.32
CA ASN A 55 -9.76 3.41 -0.47
C ASN A 55 -10.11 4.18 -1.74
N GLU A 56 -9.35 5.22 -2.07
CA GLU A 56 -9.54 6.04 -3.27
C GLU A 56 -9.36 5.22 -4.55
N VAL A 57 -8.32 4.38 -4.61
CA VAL A 57 -8.10 3.47 -5.74
C VAL A 57 -9.31 2.55 -5.91
N GLN A 58 -9.83 2.00 -4.81
CA GLN A 58 -10.99 1.13 -4.86
C GLN A 58 -12.26 1.87 -5.33
N VAL A 59 -12.47 3.13 -4.91
CA VAL A 59 -13.55 3.99 -5.41
C VAL A 59 -13.41 4.22 -6.91
N ASN A 60 -12.22 4.56 -7.39
CA ASN A 60 -11.94 4.80 -8.80
C ASN A 60 -12.13 3.51 -9.63
N CYS A 61 -11.70 2.36 -9.13
CA CYS A 61 -11.95 1.07 -9.77
C CYS A 61 -13.44 0.72 -9.84
N ASN A 62 -14.20 0.97 -8.76
CA ASN A 62 -15.64 0.75 -8.74
C ASN A 62 -16.33 1.60 -9.82
N LYS A 63 -15.94 2.87 -9.96
CA LYS A 63 -16.44 3.80 -10.98
C LYS A 63 -16.05 3.36 -12.39
N LEU A 64 -14.78 3.02 -12.62
CA LEU A 64 -14.24 2.69 -13.95
C LEU A 64 -14.80 1.37 -14.49
N TYR A 65 -14.97 0.36 -13.64
CA TYR A 65 -15.38 -0.98 -14.06
C TYR A 65 -16.83 -1.33 -13.72
N GLY A 66 -17.59 -0.42 -13.11
CA GLY A 66 -18.95 -0.67 -12.65
C GLY A 66 -19.03 -1.81 -11.63
N THR A 67 -18.07 -1.86 -10.71
CA THR A 67 -18.02 -2.91 -9.66
C THR A 67 -18.42 -2.42 -8.30
N ALA A 68 -18.82 -3.35 -7.43
CA ALA A 68 -19.19 -3.11 -6.04
C ALA A 68 -18.12 -3.67 -5.08
N GLY A 69 -16.85 -3.31 -5.29
CA GLY A 69 -15.80 -3.63 -4.33
C GLY A 69 -15.99 -2.87 -3.01
N PRO A 70 -15.58 -3.44 -1.86
CA PRO A 70 -15.79 -2.82 -0.56
C PRO A 70 -14.99 -1.53 -0.41
N ILE A 71 -15.65 -0.46 0.04
CA ILE A 71 -15.06 0.85 0.33
C ILE A 71 -15.33 1.23 1.78
N LEU A 72 -14.41 1.95 2.40
CA LEU A 72 -14.58 2.54 3.72
C LEU A 72 -15.41 3.82 3.63
N SER A 73 -16.31 4.00 4.60
CA SER A 73 -17.00 5.27 4.79
C SER A 73 -16.08 6.33 5.38
N GLU A 74 -16.42 7.61 5.24
CA GLU A 74 -15.64 8.68 5.89
C GLU A 74 -15.68 8.56 7.41
N ALA A 75 -16.76 8.03 7.99
CA ALA A 75 -16.84 7.77 9.43
C ALA A 75 -15.82 6.71 9.88
N GLN A 76 -15.61 5.65 9.10
CA GLN A 76 -14.61 4.61 9.39
C GLN A 76 -13.17 5.14 9.23
N LEU A 77 -12.92 5.95 8.20
CA LEU A 77 -11.63 6.59 7.97
C LEU A 77 -11.30 7.58 9.10
N ALA A 78 -12.22 8.47 9.44
CA ALA A 78 -12.07 9.44 10.52
C ALA A 78 -11.88 8.74 11.89
N ASN A 79 -12.61 7.64 12.15
CA ASN A 79 -12.43 6.85 13.37
C ASN A 79 -11.01 6.26 13.44
N THR A 80 -10.52 5.66 12.36
CA THR A 80 -9.14 5.11 12.30
C THR A 80 -8.09 6.19 12.52
N GLU A 81 -8.24 7.35 11.86
CA GLU A 81 -7.37 8.51 12.02
C GLU A 81 -7.34 9.01 13.47
N ASN A 82 -8.49 9.08 14.13
CA ASN A 82 -8.61 9.52 15.52
C ASN A 82 -7.95 8.51 16.47
N LEU A 83 -8.21 7.21 16.31
CA LEU A 83 -7.62 6.16 17.14
C LEU A 83 -6.09 6.14 17.03
N LEU A 84 -5.54 6.27 15.83
CA LEU A 84 -4.08 6.35 15.65
C LEU A 84 -3.48 7.57 16.33
N SER A 85 -4.12 8.73 16.18
CA SER A 85 -3.65 9.94 16.85
C SER A 85 -3.75 9.85 18.37
N GLY A 86 -4.80 9.19 18.88
CA GLY A 86 -5.00 8.88 20.31
C GLY A 86 -3.84 8.05 20.85
N ASP A 87 -3.60 6.87 20.27
CA ASP A 87 -2.48 6.00 20.66
C ASP A 87 -1.14 6.73 20.57
N ALA A 88 -0.92 7.57 19.54
CA ALA A 88 0.30 8.35 19.43
C ALA A 88 0.48 9.33 20.59
N GLY A 89 -0.58 10.07 20.95
CA GLY A 89 -0.58 10.99 22.07
C GLY A 89 -0.34 10.28 23.39
N GLU A 90 -1.06 9.18 23.65
CA GLU A 90 -0.93 8.36 24.85
C GLU A 90 0.49 7.82 25.01
N ARG A 91 1.10 7.35 23.91
CA ARG A 91 2.50 6.86 23.91
C ARG A 91 3.51 7.96 24.17
N LEU A 92 3.30 9.18 23.66
CA LEU A 92 4.17 10.32 23.95
C LEU A 92 4.08 10.71 25.44
N VAL A 93 2.88 10.70 26.00
CA VAL A 93 2.65 10.94 27.43
C VAL A 93 3.32 9.85 28.27
N ASP A 94 3.11 8.56 27.98
CA ASP A 94 3.75 7.44 28.69
C ASP A 94 5.29 7.56 28.64
N GLN A 95 5.86 7.94 27.50
CA GLN A 95 7.30 8.19 27.37
C GLN A 95 7.82 9.33 28.26
N LEU A 96 7.04 10.40 28.45
CA LEU A 96 7.41 11.51 29.34
C LEU A 96 7.23 11.12 30.80
N VAL A 97 6.11 10.49 31.13
CA VAL A 97 5.78 10.02 32.48
C VAL A 97 6.87 9.10 33.00
N ARG A 98 7.30 8.11 32.21
CA ARG A 98 8.36 7.17 32.58
C ARG A 98 9.72 7.83 32.83
N LYS A 99 9.99 9.01 32.26
CA LYS A 99 11.23 9.76 32.53
C LYS A 99 11.22 10.47 33.89
N VAL A 100 10.03 10.79 34.42
CA VAL A 100 9.85 11.46 35.71
C VAL A 100 9.85 10.46 36.87
N VAL A 101 9.72 9.17 36.54
CA VAL A 101 9.50 8.08 37.50
C VAL A 101 10.84 7.50 37.97
N ASN A 102 10.95 7.37 39.29
CA ASN A 102 12.08 6.76 39.99
C ASN A 102 11.61 5.52 40.77
N SER A 103 12.50 4.89 41.55
CA SER A 103 12.22 3.67 42.33
C SER A 103 11.15 3.82 43.42
N SER A 104 10.58 5.00 43.62
CA SER A 104 9.54 5.29 44.62
C SER A 104 8.18 5.66 44.02
N ASN A 105 7.98 5.46 42.70
CA ASN A 105 6.71 5.76 42.03
C ASN A 105 6.18 4.51 41.30
N ALA A 106 4.86 4.37 41.22
CA ALA A 106 4.21 3.34 40.39
C ALA A 106 3.58 3.98 39.15
N VAL A 107 3.74 3.36 37.99
CA VAL A 107 3.21 3.84 36.71
C VAL A 107 2.43 2.75 36.03
N PHE A 108 1.23 3.11 35.60
CA PHE A 108 0.37 2.24 34.84
C PHE A 108 -0.05 2.94 33.54
N ARG A 109 -0.09 2.16 32.47
CA ARG A 109 -0.65 2.56 31.18
C ARG A 109 -1.92 1.75 30.93
N ASP A 110 -2.94 2.38 30.38
CA ASP A 110 -4.23 1.77 30.01
C ASP A 110 -4.84 1.01 31.20
N VAL A 111 -5.11 1.75 32.27
CA VAL A 111 -5.75 1.22 33.47
C VAL A 111 -7.25 1.23 33.27
N VAL A 112 -7.86 0.06 33.32
CA VAL A 112 -9.31 -0.07 33.26
C VAL A 112 -9.79 -0.55 34.62
N LEU A 113 -10.57 0.29 35.31
CA LEU A 113 -11.13 0.00 36.63
C LEU A 113 -12.67 -0.14 36.53
N PRO A 114 -13.28 -1.03 37.33
CA PRO A 114 -14.73 -1.12 37.42
C PRO A 114 -15.31 0.14 38.06
N TYR A 115 -16.40 0.67 37.50
CA TYR A 115 -17.12 1.78 38.10
C TYR A 115 -18.62 1.72 37.79
N GLU A 116 -19.46 1.94 38.80
CA GLU A 116 -20.92 1.94 38.68
C GLU A 116 -21.40 3.36 38.37
N TYR A 117 -21.90 3.59 37.15
CA TYR A 117 -22.42 4.89 36.71
C TYR A 117 -23.84 5.11 37.23
N GLY A 118 -24.03 5.07 38.56
CA GLY A 118 -25.30 5.41 39.21
C GLY A 118 -26.52 4.56 38.83
N GLN A 119 -26.37 3.51 38.01
CA GLN A 119 -27.40 2.51 37.72
C GLN A 119 -27.06 1.22 38.44
N GLN A 120 -27.90 0.85 39.42
CA GLN A 120 -27.73 -0.38 40.20
C GLN A 120 -27.51 -1.58 39.28
N HIS A 121 -26.43 -2.32 39.53
CA HIS A 121 -26.08 -3.59 38.89
C HIS A 121 -25.54 -3.50 37.45
N SER A 122 -25.01 -2.34 37.03
CA SER A 122 -24.24 -2.21 35.80
C SER A 122 -22.84 -1.63 36.06
N PHE A 123 -21.84 -2.52 36.16
CA PHE A 123 -20.43 -2.10 36.18
C PHE A 123 -20.01 -1.73 34.77
N PHE A 124 -19.70 -0.45 34.55
CA PHE A 124 -19.06 0.00 33.33
C PHE A 124 -17.54 0.02 33.53
N ASP A 125 -16.80 -0.04 32.43
CA ASP A 125 -15.35 0.06 32.46
C ASP A 125 -14.91 1.53 32.36
N ASN A 126 -14.08 1.99 33.29
CA ASN A 126 -13.45 3.31 33.23
C ASN A 126 -11.97 3.16 32.86
N GLN A 127 -11.64 3.48 31.62
CA GLN A 127 -10.26 3.52 31.13
C GLN A 127 -9.59 4.85 31.51
N ILE A 128 -8.37 4.77 32.04
CA ILE A 128 -7.48 5.86 32.38
C ILE A 128 -6.19 5.64 31.58
N ASP A 129 -5.84 6.58 30.72
CA ASP A 129 -4.74 6.42 29.76
C ASP A 129 -3.39 6.18 30.46
N ASN A 130 -3.09 7.00 31.46
CA ASN A 130 -1.94 6.80 32.35
C ASN A 130 -2.35 7.07 33.81
N LEU A 131 -1.89 6.23 34.74
CA LEU A 131 -2.07 6.45 36.18
C LEU A 131 -0.71 6.41 36.86
N ILE A 132 -0.42 7.44 37.65
CA ILE A 132 0.85 7.57 38.37
C ILE A 132 0.59 7.68 39.85
N VAL A 133 1.28 6.87 40.65
CA VAL A 133 1.33 6.99 42.11
C VAL A 133 2.68 7.57 42.50
N THR A 134 2.67 8.70 43.19
CA THR A 134 3.88 9.38 43.66
C THR A 134 3.76 9.70 45.15
N SER A 135 4.82 10.22 45.77
CA SER A 135 4.75 10.76 47.14
C SER A 135 3.76 11.91 47.31
N THR A 136 3.30 12.55 46.22
CA THR A 136 2.39 13.70 46.28
C THR A 136 0.93 13.35 45.95
N GLY A 137 0.63 12.09 45.66
CA GLY A 137 -0.72 11.61 45.35
C GLY A 137 -0.79 10.68 44.13
N VAL A 138 -2.02 10.36 43.75
CA VAL A 138 -2.39 9.54 42.58
C VAL A 138 -2.89 10.45 41.47
N TYR A 139 -2.21 10.44 40.32
CA TYR A 139 -2.54 11.26 39.16
C TYR A 139 -3.14 10.38 38.06
N CYS A 140 -4.42 10.58 37.78
CA CYS A 140 -5.10 10.05 36.61
C CYS A 140 -4.87 11.01 35.45
N ILE A 141 -4.15 10.55 34.43
CA ILE A 141 -3.82 11.33 33.26
C ILE A 141 -4.76 10.94 32.12
N GLU A 142 -5.44 11.95 31.59
CA GLU A 142 -6.32 11.84 30.42
C GLU A 142 -5.69 12.58 29.25
N VAL A 143 -5.54 11.92 28.10
CA VAL A 143 -4.83 12.44 26.94
C VAL A 143 -5.82 12.83 25.85
N LYS A 144 -5.78 14.10 25.42
CA LYS A 144 -6.60 14.60 24.31
C LYS A 144 -5.73 15.10 23.17
N THR A 145 -5.72 14.37 22.07
CA THR A 145 -5.06 14.80 20.84
C THR A 145 -5.94 15.77 20.06
N ARG A 146 -5.46 16.99 19.82
CA ARG A 146 -6.27 18.10 19.29
C ARG A 146 -5.51 18.95 18.29
N SER A 147 -6.24 19.52 17.33
CA SER A 147 -5.68 20.55 16.44
C SER A 147 -5.64 21.89 17.16
N LEU A 148 -4.58 22.67 16.92
CA LEU A 148 -4.45 24.03 17.42
C LEU A 148 -5.06 25.03 16.44
N PHE A 149 -5.56 26.14 16.96
CA PHE A 149 -5.94 27.31 16.17
C PHE A 149 -5.04 28.48 16.55
N ARG A 150 -4.25 28.98 15.59
CA ARG A 150 -3.30 30.09 15.80
C ARG A 150 -2.37 29.87 17.00
N GLY A 151 -1.86 28.64 17.17
CA GLY A 151 -0.94 28.28 18.25
C GLY A 151 -1.58 28.16 19.65
N ALA A 152 -2.91 28.05 19.73
CA ALA A 152 -3.63 27.88 20.98
C ALA A 152 -4.71 26.79 20.90
N PHE A 153 -5.04 26.22 22.06
CA PHE A 153 -6.18 25.35 22.26
C PHE A 153 -7.21 26.02 23.19
N ASP A 154 -8.49 25.96 22.82
CA ASP A 154 -9.59 26.42 23.68
C ASP A 154 -10.17 25.23 24.45
N PHE A 155 -10.00 25.22 25.77
CA PHE A 155 -10.45 24.14 26.63
C PHE A 155 -11.97 23.93 26.61
N LYS A 156 -12.75 24.96 26.29
CA LYS A 156 -14.21 24.84 26.15
C LYS A 156 -14.64 23.78 25.12
N ASN A 157 -13.77 23.47 24.15
CA ASN A 157 -14.02 22.42 23.16
C ASN A 157 -14.08 21.00 23.73
N LEU A 158 -13.71 20.80 25.00
CA LEU A 158 -13.83 19.51 25.70
C LEU A 158 -15.04 19.44 26.64
N ALA A 159 -15.65 20.58 26.97
CA ALA A 159 -16.79 20.66 27.86
C ALA A 159 -18.11 20.25 27.13
N PRO A 160 -19.10 19.69 27.85
CA PRO A 160 -19.05 19.32 29.27
C PRO A 160 -18.43 17.94 29.53
N ASN A 161 -18.34 17.09 28.51
CA ASN A 161 -18.03 15.65 28.62
C ASN A 161 -16.73 15.34 29.38
N ILE A 162 -15.72 16.21 29.29
CA ILE A 162 -14.46 16.02 30.01
C ILE A 162 -14.63 16.04 31.53
N TYR A 163 -15.56 16.84 32.06
CA TYR A 163 -15.80 16.95 33.50
C TYR A 163 -16.38 15.67 34.08
N ASP A 164 -17.29 15.04 33.34
CA ASP A 164 -17.82 13.73 33.69
C ASP A 164 -16.70 12.68 33.66
N GLN A 165 -15.91 12.66 32.58
CA GLN A 165 -14.81 11.71 32.42
C GLN A 165 -13.79 11.75 33.57
N ILE A 166 -13.28 12.93 33.91
CA ILE A 166 -12.31 13.08 35.01
C ILE A 166 -12.94 12.78 36.38
N THR A 167 -14.25 13.02 36.54
CA THR A 167 -14.99 12.64 37.74
C THR A 167 -15.07 11.12 37.86
N TYR A 168 -15.32 10.40 36.77
CA TYR A 168 -15.36 8.94 36.77
C TYR A 168 -13.99 8.32 37.03
N HIS A 169 -12.91 8.87 36.47
CA HIS A 169 -11.55 8.43 36.78
C HIS A 169 -11.24 8.51 38.27
N LYS A 170 -11.51 9.68 38.86
CA LYS A 170 -11.31 9.92 40.28
C LYS A 170 -12.09 8.93 41.13
N LYS A 171 -13.39 8.76 40.84
CA LYS A 171 -14.24 7.86 41.61
C LYS A 171 -13.86 6.39 41.44
N ALA A 172 -13.52 5.94 40.24
CA ALA A 172 -13.10 4.56 39.98
C ALA A 172 -11.86 4.16 40.81
N VAL A 173 -10.86 5.05 40.89
CA VAL A 173 -9.68 4.84 41.74
C VAL A 173 -10.06 4.81 43.22
N ILE A 174 -10.87 5.76 43.67
CA ILE A 174 -11.33 5.81 45.07
C ILE A 174 -12.08 4.52 45.44
N THR A 175 -13.01 4.07 44.60
CA THR A 175 -13.77 2.83 44.82
C THR A 175 -12.86 1.60 44.90
N ALA A 176 -11.84 1.50 44.04
CA ALA A 176 -10.86 0.41 44.10
C ALA A 176 -10.06 0.43 45.42
N LEU A 177 -9.64 1.61 45.88
CA LEU A 177 -8.89 1.79 47.12
C LEU A 177 -9.74 1.47 48.36
N GLU A 178 -10.92 2.08 48.47
CA GLU A 178 -11.83 1.88 49.59
C GLU A 178 -12.33 0.43 49.66
N GLY A 179 -12.62 -0.20 48.51
CA GLY A 179 -13.01 -1.60 48.42
C GLY A 179 -11.93 -2.57 48.92
N ALA A 180 -10.66 -2.17 48.90
CA ALA A 180 -9.54 -2.91 49.46
C ALA A 180 -9.18 -2.50 50.91
N GLY A 181 -10.02 -1.68 51.55
CA GLY A 181 -9.82 -1.19 52.91
C GLY A 181 -8.77 -0.08 53.06
N PHE A 182 -8.39 0.59 51.96
CA PHE A 182 -7.43 1.69 52.00
C PHE A 182 -8.13 3.02 52.35
N SER A 183 -7.61 3.74 53.35
CA SER A 183 -8.15 5.05 53.75
C SER A 183 -7.74 6.15 52.76
N VAL A 184 -8.70 6.70 52.04
CA VAL A 184 -8.49 7.75 51.03
C VAL A 184 -8.54 9.14 51.69
N GLN A 185 -7.42 9.86 51.66
CA GLN A 185 -7.35 11.24 52.14
C GLN A 185 -7.99 12.22 51.12
N PRO A 186 -8.48 13.39 51.56
CA PRO A 186 -8.88 14.46 50.65
C PRO A 186 -7.73 14.79 49.67
N ASN A 187 -8.07 15.07 48.41
CA ASN A 187 -7.11 15.38 47.35
C ASN A 187 -6.10 14.27 47.01
N LEU A 188 -6.24 13.04 47.52
CA LEU A 188 -5.34 11.92 47.17
C LEU A 188 -5.33 11.65 45.64
N VAL A 189 -6.51 11.61 45.04
CA VAL A 189 -6.70 11.30 43.61
C VAL A 189 -6.99 12.58 42.85
N LYS A 190 -6.16 12.85 41.84
CA LYS A 190 -6.10 14.08 41.04
C LYS A 190 -6.16 13.74 39.57
N ASN A 191 -6.62 14.69 38.75
CA ASN A 191 -6.66 14.51 37.30
C ASN A 191 -5.73 15.49 36.58
N ILE A 192 -4.98 15.00 35.60
CA ILE A 192 -4.21 15.84 34.69
C ILE A 192 -4.72 15.59 33.27
N ILE A 193 -5.27 16.61 32.63
CA ILE A 193 -5.66 16.54 31.24
C ILE A 193 -4.47 17.02 30.40
N VAL A 194 -3.92 16.15 29.57
CA VAL A 194 -2.80 16.48 28.69
C VAL A 194 -3.33 16.71 27.29
N ILE A 195 -3.20 17.94 26.80
CA ILE A 195 -3.49 18.27 25.41
C ILE A 195 -2.24 18.00 24.57
N VAL A 196 -2.39 17.16 23.55
CA VAL A 196 -1.33 16.85 22.60
C VAL A 196 -1.70 17.46 21.26
N ALA A 197 -0.86 18.37 20.75
CA ALA A 197 -1.11 19.02 19.47
C ALA A 197 -0.92 18.04 18.31
N ARG A 198 -1.92 17.89 17.43
CA ARG A 198 -1.81 17.05 16.22
C ARG A 198 -0.67 17.48 15.28
N SER A 199 -0.26 18.74 15.37
CA SER A 199 0.85 19.32 14.61
C SER A 199 2.24 19.08 15.24
N GLY A 200 2.30 18.48 16.44
CA GLY A 200 3.52 18.04 17.10
C GLY A 200 4.15 19.05 18.06
N GLU A 201 3.61 20.28 18.17
CA GLU A 201 4.07 21.27 19.14
C GLU A 201 3.96 20.72 20.56
N GLN A 202 5.04 20.88 21.33
CA GLN A 202 5.11 20.42 22.71
C GLN A 202 4.58 21.47 23.69
N GLU A 203 4.67 22.75 23.33
CA GLU A 203 4.26 23.89 24.15
C GLU A 203 3.32 24.80 23.35
N PHE A 204 2.20 25.17 23.96
CA PHE A 204 1.23 26.09 23.35
C PHE A 204 0.30 26.69 24.41
N ARG A 205 -0.46 27.72 24.01
CA ARG A 205 -1.39 28.38 24.94
C ARG A 205 -2.67 27.56 25.10
N ILE A 206 -3.11 27.33 26.33
CA ILE A 206 -4.42 26.75 26.67
C ILE A 206 -5.29 27.85 27.25
N ASN A 207 -6.43 28.12 26.62
CA ASN A 207 -7.39 29.16 27.02
C ASN A 207 -8.59 28.53 27.76
N ASN A 208 -9.28 29.35 28.57
CA ASN A 208 -10.56 29.01 29.21
C ASN A 208 -10.55 27.78 30.14
N GLN A 209 -9.52 27.66 30.99
CA GLN A 209 -9.32 26.51 31.90
C GLN A 209 -9.77 26.73 33.36
N ALA A 210 -10.50 27.82 33.65
CA ALA A 210 -10.71 28.33 35.01
C ALA A 210 -11.48 27.40 35.96
N ASP A 211 -12.28 26.47 35.42
CA ASP A 211 -13.16 25.63 36.24
C ASP A 211 -12.49 24.37 36.79
N LEU A 212 -11.28 24.01 36.33
CA LEU A 212 -10.67 22.70 36.62
C LEU A 212 -10.19 22.51 38.06
N SER A 213 -9.69 23.57 38.71
CA SER A 213 -9.18 23.47 40.09
C SER A 213 -10.27 23.05 41.07
N GLY A 214 -11.52 23.46 40.83
CA GLY A 214 -12.68 23.05 41.64
C GLY A 214 -12.97 21.54 41.59
N TYR A 215 -12.48 20.84 40.56
CA TYR A 215 -12.62 19.39 40.39
C TYR A 215 -11.37 18.60 40.83
N GLY A 216 -10.36 19.28 41.40
CA GLY A 216 -9.06 18.67 41.70
C GLY A 216 -8.34 18.21 40.43
N ALA A 217 -8.42 19.03 39.38
CA ALA A 217 -7.86 18.75 38.07
C ALA A 217 -7.02 19.93 37.55
N CYS A 218 -6.07 19.64 36.68
CA CYS A 218 -5.38 20.64 35.89
C CYS A 218 -5.31 20.21 34.42
N VAL A 219 -5.02 21.18 33.54
CA VAL A 219 -4.74 20.92 32.12
C VAL A 219 -3.33 21.39 31.79
N THR A 220 -2.64 20.64 30.95
CA THR A 220 -1.26 20.94 30.54
C THR A 220 -0.97 20.44 29.13
N ASP A 221 0.16 20.84 28.57
CA ASP A 221 0.71 20.33 27.32
C ASP A 221 1.87 19.34 27.59
N LEU A 222 2.46 18.79 26.54
CA LEU A 222 3.56 17.83 26.69
C LEU A 222 4.82 18.47 27.30
N GLY A 223 5.14 19.72 26.95
CA GLY A 223 6.33 20.43 27.43
C GLY A 223 6.31 20.68 28.93
N HIS A 224 5.13 20.91 29.51
CA HIS A 224 4.98 21.23 30.93
C HIS A 224 4.58 20.02 31.80
N LEU A 225 4.21 18.87 31.22
CA LEU A 225 3.73 17.70 31.95
C LEU A 225 4.68 17.21 33.05
N SER A 226 5.97 17.06 32.73
CA SER A 226 6.96 16.55 33.69
C SER A 226 7.10 17.45 34.92
N MET A 227 7.05 18.78 34.70
CA MET A 227 7.08 19.76 35.78
C MET A 227 5.81 19.69 36.63
N GLN A 228 4.63 19.52 36.00
CA GLN A 228 3.35 19.41 36.72
C GLN A 228 3.33 18.19 37.65
N ILE A 229 3.74 17.02 37.15
CA ILE A 229 3.82 15.78 37.95
C ILE A 229 4.81 15.95 39.11
N SER A 230 5.99 16.54 38.83
CA SER A 230 7.05 16.68 39.84
C SER A 230 6.70 17.67 40.95
N LYS A 231 6.06 18.79 40.61
CA LYS A 231 5.61 19.78 41.61
C LYS A 231 4.42 19.29 42.39
N GLY A 232 3.52 18.55 41.73
CA GLY A 232 2.21 18.24 42.24
C GLY A 232 1.34 19.49 42.46
N PHE A 233 0.08 19.26 42.80
CA PHE A 233 -0.89 20.29 43.20
C PHE A 233 -1.83 19.71 44.25
N ASP A 234 -2.54 20.53 45.02
CA ASP A 234 -3.46 20.10 46.08
C ASP A 234 -2.82 19.12 47.09
N GLN A 235 -2.07 19.69 48.04
CA GLN A 235 -1.19 19.03 49.02
C GLN A 235 -1.67 17.63 49.48
N CYS A 236 -0.84 16.60 49.25
CA CYS A 236 -0.97 15.25 49.81
C CYS A 236 0.45 14.69 49.99
N SER A 237 0.67 13.83 50.99
CA SER A 237 1.96 13.19 51.25
C SER A 237 1.77 11.70 51.51
N LEU A 238 2.35 10.88 50.63
CA LEU A 238 2.31 9.42 50.69
C LEU A 238 3.70 8.86 51.01
N PRO A 239 3.89 8.13 52.13
CA PRO A 239 5.08 7.35 52.37
C PRO A 239 5.17 6.16 51.41
N THR A 240 6.39 5.66 51.18
CA THR A 240 6.68 4.60 50.20
C THR A 240 5.81 3.35 50.34
N TRP A 241 5.50 2.93 51.57
CA TRP A 241 4.66 1.75 51.79
C TRP A 241 3.21 1.95 51.34
N GLN A 242 2.66 3.16 51.42
CA GLN A 242 1.33 3.46 50.88
C GLN A 242 1.35 3.44 49.35
N ILE A 243 2.44 3.89 48.73
CA ILE A 243 2.62 3.83 47.27
C ILE A 243 2.61 2.37 46.82
N SER A 244 3.42 1.50 47.44
CA SER A 244 3.43 0.06 47.14
C SER A 244 2.06 -0.59 47.37
N ARG A 245 1.35 -0.20 48.44
CA ARG A 245 0.01 -0.72 48.71
C ARG A 245 -1.01 -0.30 47.65
N ILE A 246 -0.98 0.96 47.21
CA ILE A 246 -1.84 1.44 46.12
C ILE A 246 -1.51 0.70 44.83
N GLU A 247 -0.22 0.49 44.53
CA GLU A 247 0.23 -0.24 43.35
C GLU A 247 -0.36 -1.66 43.29
N GLU A 248 -0.30 -2.41 44.40
CA GLU A 248 -0.92 -3.73 44.54
C GLU A 248 -2.44 -3.68 44.29
N ILE A 249 -3.14 -2.73 44.92
CA ILE A 249 -4.61 -2.61 44.82
C ILE A 249 -5.02 -2.30 43.39
N ILE A 250 -4.37 -1.32 42.75
CA ILE A 250 -4.67 -0.95 41.37
C ILE A 250 -4.40 -2.14 40.45
N SER A 251 -3.26 -2.82 40.60
CA SER A 251 -2.93 -4.02 39.81
C SER A 251 -3.97 -5.12 39.93
N GLY A 252 -4.43 -5.41 41.16
CA GLY A 252 -5.44 -6.43 41.44
C GLY A 252 -6.86 -6.08 41.01
N SER A 253 -7.14 -4.79 40.80
CA SER A 253 -8.48 -4.27 40.46
C SER A 253 -8.70 -4.06 38.97
N ARG A 254 -7.68 -4.31 38.12
CA ARG A 254 -7.78 -4.11 36.66
C ARG A 254 -8.74 -5.11 36.03
N ILE A 255 -9.53 -4.62 35.09
CA ILE A 255 -10.39 -5.43 34.22
C ILE A 255 -9.96 -5.30 32.77
N VAL A 256 -10.43 -6.20 31.90
CA VAL A 256 -10.19 -6.11 30.45
C VAL A 256 -11.21 -5.17 29.83
N SER A 257 -10.77 -4.15 29.07
CA SER A 257 -11.72 -3.31 28.33
C SER A 257 -12.43 -4.12 27.25
N ARG A 258 -13.74 -3.89 27.13
CA ARG A 258 -14.61 -4.60 26.19
C ARG A 258 -15.13 -3.70 25.08
N ARG A 259 -14.65 -2.45 25.00
CA ARG A 259 -15.19 -1.42 24.11
C ARG A 259 -14.95 -1.77 22.64
N THR A 260 -16.03 -1.71 21.88
CA THR A 260 -16.03 -1.84 20.42
C THR A 260 -16.96 -0.79 19.86
N TYR A 261 -16.53 -0.13 18.79
CA TYR A 261 -17.32 0.92 18.15
C TYR A 261 -17.82 0.45 16.77
N PRO A 262 -19.01 0.90 16.32
CA PRO A 262 -19.55 0.52 15.02
C PRO A 262 -18.62 0.86 13.84
N ASN A 263 -17.83 1.93 13.98
CA ASN A 263 -16.89 2.40 12.95
C ASN A 263 -15.49 1.74 13.07
N ASN A 264 -15.30 0.78 13.98
CA ASN A 264 -14.04 0.05 14.05
C ASN A 264 -13.87 -0.87 12.84
N VAL A 265 -12.66 -0.87 12.32
CA VAL A 265 -12.28 -1.60 11.11
C VAL A 265 -10.92 -2.24 11.33
N ARG A 266 -10.83 -3.54 11.03
CA ARG A 266 -9.57 -4.26 11.01
C ARG A 266 -9.11 -4.42 9.57
N PHE A 267 -7.92 -3.95 9.27
CA PHE A 267 -7.40 -4.01 7.92
C PHE A 267 -6.70 -5.33 7.62
N CYS A 268 -6.89 -5.83 6.40
CA CYS A 268 -6.49 -7.16 5.95
C CYS A 268 -5.73 -7.09 4.61
N LEU A 269 -4.67 -6.26 4.52
CA LEU A 269 -3.83 -6.12 3.32
C LEU A 269 -2.63 -7.08 3.33
N THR A 270 -2.86 -8.31 2.85
CA THR A 270 -1.79 -9.30 2.62
C THR A 270 -0.91 -8.92 1.41
N GLN A 271 0.27 -9.52 1.26
CA GLN A 271 1.14 -9.23 0.10
C GLN A 271 0.44 -9.42 -1.27
N PRO A 272 -0.33 -10.51 -1.52
CA PRO A 272 -1.06 -10.64 -2.78
C PRO A 272 -2.09 -9.52 -3.02
N LYS A 273 -2.72 -9.01 -1.95
CA LYS A 273 -3.65 -7.88 -2.03
C LYS A 273 -2.92 -6.56 -2.34
N LEU A 274 -1.70 -6.39 -1.86
CA LEU A 274 -0.86 -5.24 -2.18
C LEU A 274 -0.40 -5.27 -3.63
N ASP A 275 0.06 -6.44 -4.12
CA ASP A 275 0.37 -6.62 -5.54
C ASP A 275 -0.87 -6.32 -6.40
N LYS A 276 -2.06 -6.75 -5.94
CA LYS A 276 -3.33 -6.47 -6.61
C LYS A 276 -3.68 -4.99 -6.61
N LEU A 277 -3.41 -4.28 -5.52
CA LEU A 277 -3.61 -2.84 -5.40
C LEU A 277 -2.76 -2.09 -6.43
N ILE A 278 -1.48 -2.45 -6.59
CA ILE A 278 -0.61 -1.87 -7.64
C ILE A 278 -1.21 -2.08 -9.03
N GLN A 279 -1.70 -3.30 -9.31
CA GLN A 279 -2.34 -3.59 -10.59
C GLN A 279 -3.58 -2.70 -10.84
N LEU A 280 -4.37 -2.44 -9.79
CA LEU A 280 -5.56 -1.59 -9.82
C LEU A 280 -5.19 -0.12 -10.02
N GLU A 281 -4.20 0.39 -9.27
CA GLU A 281 -3.64 1.74 -9.40
C GLU A 281 -3.23 2.02 -10.86
N GLN A 282 -2.40 1.15 -11.43
CA GLN A 282 -1.94 1.24 -12.81
C GLN A 282 -3.10 1.16 -13.81
N ALA A 283 -4.07 0.28 -13.59
CA ALA A 283 -5.19 0.11 -14.52
C ALA A 283 -6.14 1.33 -14.52
N VAL A 284 -6.33 1.97 -13.36
CA VAL A 284 -7.03 3.25 -13.23
C VAL A 284 -6.25 4.36 -13.94
N GLN A 285 -4.96 4.49 -13.65
CA GLN A 285 -4.10 5.50 -14.27
C GLN A 285 -4.11 5.41 -15.80
N TRP A 286 -3.97 4.21 -16.34
CA TRP A 286 -3.94 3.98 -17.79
C TRP A 286 -5.32 3.90 -18.46
N HIS A 287 -6.40 3.95 -17.67
CA HIS A 287 -7.77 3.78 -18.16
C HIS A 287 -7.95 2.50 -18.98
N VAL A 288 -7.31 1.40 -18.54
CA VAL A 288 -7.39 0.09 -19.21
C VAL A 288 -8.12 -0.92 -18.33
N PRO A 289 -8.77 -1.94 -18.93
CA PRO A 289 -9.25 -3.07 -18.16
C PRO A 289 -8.10 -3.76 -17.42
N LEU A 290 -8.35 -4.22 -16.19
CA LEU A 290 -7.34 -4.87 -15.35
C LEU A 290 -6.70 -6.08 -16.03
N GLU A 291 -7.47 -6.83 -16.82
CA GLU A 291 -6.99 -7.92 -17.66
C GLU A 291 -5.97 -7.55 -18.73
N GLN A 292 -5.87 -6.27 -19.07
CA GLN A 292 -4.95 -5.72 -20.05
C GLN A 292 -3.71 -5.12 -19.38
N ASN A 293 -3.64 -5.10 -18.05
CA ASN A 293 -2.42 -4.79 -17.32
C ASN A 293 -1.57 -6.07 -17.21
N VAL A 294 -0.42 -6.08 -17.88
CA VAL A 294 0.58 -7.13 -17.76
C VAL A 294 1.72 -6.63 -16.88
N THR A 295 1.90 -7.28 -15.74
CA THR A 295 2.96 -6.97 -14.78
C THR A 295 3.77 -8.23 -14.48
N TYR A 296 5.09 -8.12 -14.42
CA TYR A 296 6.01 -9.22 -14.07
C TYR A 296 7.41 -8.70 -13.72
N ASN A 297 8.24 -9.54 -13.12
CA ASN A 297 9.64 -9.22 -12.85
C ASN A 297 10.45 -9.07 -14.16
N SER A 298 11.16 -7.97 -14.33
CA SER A 298 11.89 -7.63 -15.56
C SER A 298 12.93 -8.66 -16.01
N ALA A 299 13.40 -9.54 -15.12
CA ALA A 299 14.25 -10.67 -15.49
C ALA A 299 13.61 -11.57 -16.57
N LEU A 300 12.27 -11.64 -16.64
CA LEU A 300 11.57 -12.38 -17.68
C LEU A 300 11.77 -11.81 -19.09
N ASN A 301 12.25 -10.57 -19.22
CA ASN A 301 12.56 -10.00 -20.52
C ASN A 301 13.75 -10.66 -21.20
N GLU A 302 14.59 -11.40 -20.46
CA GLU A 302 15.69 -12.20 -21.03
C GLU A 302 15.21 -13.48 -21.72
N LEU A 303 13.94 -13.84 -21.60
CA LEU A 303 13.41 -15.03 -22.27
C LEU A 303 13.38 -14.84 -23.79
N SER A 304 14.11 -15.74 -24.46
CA SER A 304 14.01 -15.92 -25.91
C SER A 304 12.63 -16.46 -26.27
N MET A 305 11.94 -15.77 -27.18
CA MET A 305 10.63 -16.18 -27.69
C MET A 305 10.75 -17.07 -28.93
N ARG A 306 11.89 -17.76 -29.08
CA ARG A 306 12.18 -18.61 -30.25
C ARG A 306 11.09 -19.67 -30.42
N GLY A 307 10.61 -19.82 -31.65
CA GLY A 307 9.55 -20.78 -31.98
C GLY A 307 8.12 -20.24 -31.78
N LEU A 308 7.94 -19.09 -31.11
CA LEU A 308 6.61 -18.48 -30.94
C LEU A 308 6.31 -17.46 -32.05
N SER A 309 5.17 -17.65 -32.71
CA SER A 309 4.59 -16.63 -33.59
C SER A 309 4.17 -15.38 -32.81
N GLY A 310 3.98 -14.25 -33.49
CA GLY A 310 3.49 -13.03 -32.84
C GLY A 310 2.16 -13.21 -32.10
N SER A 311 1.26 -14.09 -32.60
CA SER A 311 0.01 -14.41 -31.91
C SER A 311 0.22 -15.32 -30.69
N GLN A 312 1.19 -16.23 -30.71
CA GLN A 312 1.50 -17.05 -29.53
C GLN A 312 2.22 -16.23 -28.45
N GLN A 313 3.09 -15.28 -28.83
CA GLN A 313 3.67 -14.33 -27.86
C GLN A 313 2.60 -13.47 -27.18
N ASN A 314 1.56 -13.07 -27.93
CA ASN A 314 0.39 -12.40 -27.37
C ASN A 314 -0.27 -13.23 -26.26
N PHE A 315 -0.59 -14.50 -26.53
CA PHE A 315 -1.14 -15.39 -25.50
C PHE A 315 -0.16 -15.56 -24.33
N PHE A 316 1.12 -15.82 -24.60
CA PHE A 316 2.14 -16.02 -23.57
C PHE A 316 2.20 -14.85 -22.58
N TRP A 317 2.35 -13.62 -23.07
CA TRP A 317 2.48 -12.47 -22.17
C TRP A 317 1.18 -12.09 -21.48
N LEU A 318 0.04 -12.36 -22.11
CA LEU A 318 -1.24 -12.25 -21.41
C LEU A 318 -1.32 -13.23 -20.23
N ILE A 319 -0.93 -14.49 -20.45
CA ILE A 319 -0.89 -15.52 -19.40
C ILE A 319 0.08 -15.11 -18.29
N VAL A 320 1.29 -14.65 -18.63
CA VAL A 320 2.25 -14.09 -17.66
C VAL A 320 1.61 -12.98 -16.82
N GLY A 321 0.91 -12.02 -17.45
CA GLY A 321 0.18 -10.99 -16.72
C GLY A 321 -0.94 -11.51 -15.83
N ARG A 322 -1.54 -12.67 -16.15
CA ARG A 322 -2.55 -13.32 -15.30
C ARG A 322 -1.97 -14.04 -14.09
N LEU A 323 -0.71 -14.47 -14.15
CA LEU A 323 -0.01 -15.07 -13.02
C LEU A 323 0.28 -14.03 -11.93
N PHE A 324 0.31 -12.74 -12.29
CA PHE A 324 0.59 -11.67 -11.34
C PHE A 324 -0.49 -11.49 -10.27
N ALA A 325 -0.05 -11.24 -9.03
CA ALA A 325 -0.89 -10.94 -7.86
C ALA A 325 -1.92 -12.02 -7.51
N GLN A 326 -1.70 -13.28 -7.91
CA GLN A 326 -2.57 -14.40 -7.54
C GLN A 326 -2.20 -14.96 -6.17
N GLY A 327 -0.95 -14.82 -5.74
CA GLY A 327 -0.45 -15.39 -4.48
C GLY A 327 -0.44 -16.92 -4.43
N GLN A 328 -0.74 -17.59 -5.55
CA GLN A 328 -0.82 -19.04 -5.69
C GLN A 328 0.09 -19.51 -6.82
N ALA A 329 0.59 -20.74 -6.72
CA ALA A 329 1.46 -21.33 -7.74
C ALA A 329 0.70 -21.78 -9.00
N GLN A 330 -0.62 -21.94 -8.93
CA GLN A 330 -1.43 -22.44 -10.05
C GLN A 330 -2.56 -21.49 -10.40
N ILE A 331 -2.79 -21.31 -11.71
CA ILE A 331 -3.97 -20.63 -12.25
C ILE A 331 -4.67 -21.50 -13.30
N SER A 332 -5.97 -21.27 -13.49
CA SER A 332 -6.73 -21.84 -14.60
C SER A 332 -7.43 -20.73 -15.38
N LEU A 333 -7.23 -20.70 -16.69
CA LEU A 333 -7.74 -19.70 -17.61
C LEU A 333 -8.64 -20.36 -18.65
N SER A 334 -9.81 -19.78 -18.92
CA SER A 334 -10.65 -20.29 -20.01
C SER A 334 -10.09 -19.83 -21.36
N VAL A 335 -10.11 -20.73 -22.35
CA VAL A 335 -9.71 -20.41 -23.73
C VAL A 335 -10.60 -19.30 -24.32
N LYS A 336 -11.88 -19.26 -23.90
CA LYS A 336 -12.81 -18.19 -24.28
C LYS A 336 -12.35 -16.82 -23.78
N ASP A 337 -11.88 -16.73 -22.53
CA ASP A 337 -11.39 -15.47 -21.95
C ASP A 337 -10.08 -15.04 -22.59
N LEU A 338 -9.16 -15.98 -22.86
CA LEU A 338 -7.93 -15.71 -23.60
C LEU A 338 -8.23 -15.19 -25.01
N LYS A 339 -9.16 -15.83 -25.73
CA LYS A 339 -9.59 -15.39 -27.07
C LYS A 339 -10.14 -13.96 -27.03
N LYS A 340 -11.00 -13.66 -26.04
CA LYS A 340 -11.59 -12.33 -25.87
C LYS A 340 -10.52 -11.28 -25.54
N ALA A 341 -9.66 -11.56 -24.57
CA ALA A 341 -8.65 -10.62 -24.09
C ALA A 341 -7.54 -10.33 -25.11
N THR A 342 -7.24 -11.29 -26.00
CA THR A 342 -6.28 -11.10 -27.11
C THR A 342 -6.89 -10.48 -28.37
N ASN A 343 -8.20 -10.22 -28.38
CA ASN A 343 -8.97 -9.84 -29.57
C ASN A 343 -8.69 -10.76 -30.77
N TYR A 344 -8.61 -12.08 -30.52
CA TYR A 344 -8.26 -13.05 -31.54
C TYR A 344 -9.43 -13.26 -32.51
N ARG A 345 -9.30 -12.68 -33.71
CA ARG A 345 -10.39 -12.53 -34.69
C ARG A 345 -10.80 -13.82 -35.41
N SER A 346 -9.94 -14.83 -35.44
CA SER A 346 -10.25 -16.05 -36.20
C SER A 346 -11.44 -16.78 -35.57
N ARG A 347 -12.41 -17.12 -36.44
CA ARG A 347 -13.57 -17.95 -36.08
C ARG A 347 -13.20 -19.43 -36.01
N ASN A 348 -12.03 -19.82 -36.53
CA ASN A 348 -11.57 -21.20 -36.53
C ASN A 348 -11.07 -21.62 -35.13
N SER A 349 -11.93 -22.33 -34.41
CA SER A 349 -11.63 -22.87 -33.07
C SER A 349 -10.53 -23.93 -33.08
N ILE A 350 -10.41 -24.71 -34.15
CA ILE A 350 -9.39 -25.76 -34.31
C ILE A 350 -7.99 -25.14 -34.34
N PHE A 351 -7.82 -24.08 -35.13
CA PHE A 351 -6.53 -23.39 -35.21
C PHE A 351 -6.14 -22.73 -33.89
N LEU A 352 -7.10 -22.13 -33.18
CA LEU A 352 -6.85 -21.56 -31.85
C LEU A 352 -6.42 -22.65 -30.85
N ALA A 353 -7.12 -23.79 -30.84
CA ALA A 353 -6.79 -24.91 -29.97
C ALA A 353 -5.38 -25.45 -30.26
N LYS A 354 -5.04 -25.65 -31.54
CA LYS A 354 -3.69 -26.05 -31.96
C LYS A 354 -2.63 -25.05 -31.52
N SER A 355 -2.86 -23.76 -31.75
CA SER A 355 -1.91 -22.69 -31.38
C SER A 355 -1.68 -22.61 -29.87
N LEU A 356 -2.71 -22.86 -29.04
CA LEU A 356 -2.59 -22.89 -27.59
C LEU A 356 -1.94 -24.19 -27.08
N HIS A 357 -2.16 -25.31 -27.76
CA HIS A 357 -1.48 -26.56 -27.46
C HIS A 357 0.02 -26.47 -27.73
N GLU A 358 0.43 -25.95 -28.90
CA GLU A 358 1.84 -25.69 -29.21
C GLU A 358 2.49 -24.70 -28.22
N LEU A 359 1.74 -23.68 -27.78
CA LEU A 359 2.21 -22.75 -26.75
C LEU A 359 2.41 -23.47 -25.42
N ALA A 360 1.46 -24.32 -25.00
CA ALA A 360 1.55 -25.10 -23.77
C ALA A 360 2.77 -26.03 -23.79
N GLU A 361 2.99 -26.76 -24.89
CA GLU A 361 4.18 -27.62 -25.06
C GLU A 361 5.49 -26.84 -24.92
N LEU A 362 5.55 -25.63 -25.48
CA LEU A 362 6.74 -24.79 -25.37
C LEU A 362 6.93 -24.28 -23.94
N MET A 363 5.85 -23.84 -23.28
CA MET A 363 5.89 -23.40 -21.89
C MET A 363 6.34 -24.53 -20.96
N THR A 364 5.91 -25.78 -21.17
CA THR A 364 6.36 -26.95 -20.39
C THR A 364 7.87 -27.18 -20.45
N ARG A 365 8.54 -26.70 -21.51
CA ARG A 365 10.01 -26.79 -21.64
C ARG A 365 10.74 -25.64 -20.96
N MET A 366 10.05 -24.60 -20.51
CA MET A 366 10.66 -23.49 -19.78
C MET A 366 10.83 -23.85 -18.30
N PRO A 367 11.95 -23.48 -17.66
CA PRO A 367 12.17 -23.79 -16.25
C PRO A 367 11.17 -23.09 -15.31
N LEU A 368 10.45 -22.07 -15.80
CA LEU A 368 9.49 -21.28 -15.02
C LEU A 368 8.26 -22.09 -14.59
N PHE A 369 7.88 -23.09 -15.38
CA PHE A 369 6.61 -23.78 -15.23
C PHE A 369 6.85 -25.24 -14.83
N GLN A 370 6.17 -25.66 -13.76
CA GLN A 370 6.17 -27.05 -13.32
C GLN A 370 5.28 -27.91 -14.23
N GLN A 371 4.13 -27.35 -14.64
CA GLN A 371 3.15 -28.06 -15.45
C GLN A 371 2.29 -27.07 -16.23
N VAL A 372 2.03 -27.35 -17.50
CA VAL A 372 1.13 -26.57 -18.35
C VAL A 372 0.24 -27.50 -19.16
N ASP A 373 -1.06 -27.45 -18.90
CA ASP A 373 -2.06 -28.31 -19.53
C ASP A 373 -3.12 -27.49 -20.26
N CYS A 374 -3.45 -27.89 -21.49
CA CYS A 374 -4.51 -27.29 -22.27
C CYS A 374 -5.59 -28.33 -22.63
N ASN A 375 -6.58 -28.49 -21.75
CA ASN A 375 -7.62 -29.53 -21.84
C ASN A 375 -9.02 -28.93 -21.69
N PHE A 376 -9.99 -29.47 -22.42
CA PHE A 376 -11.43 -29.13 -22.29
C PHE A 376 -11.74 -27.61 -22.31
N GLY A 377 -11.02 -26.85 -23.15
CA GLY A 377 -11.21 -25.40 -23.26
C GLY A 377 -10.68 -24.59 -22.08
N LYS A 378 -9.81 -25.19 -21.25
CA LYS A 378 -9.09 -24.53 -20.15
C LYS A 378 -7.58 -24.72 -20.31
N LEU A 379 -6.83 -23.67 -20.00
CA LEU A 379 -5.39 -23.70 -19.86
C LEU A 379 -5.05 -23.58 -18.37
N THR A 380 -4.40 -24.59 -17.81
CA THR A 380 -3.91 -24.60 -16.44
C THR A 380 -2.40 -24.44 -16.45
N VAL A 381 -1.90 -23.51 -15.64
CA VAL A 381 -0.47 -23.20 -15.55
C VAL A 381 -0.06 -23.28 -14.09
N THR A 382 0.93 -24.13 -13.81
CA THR A 382 1.57 -24.26 -12.49
C THR A 382 2.99 -23.72 -12.57
N ILE A 383 3.31 -22.71 -11.79
CA ILE A 383 4.62 -22.08 -11.67
C ILE A 383 5.50 -22.96 -10.77
N CYS A 384 6.77 -23.14 -11.14
CA CYS A 384 7.76 -23.70 -10.22
C CYS A 384 7.96 -22.75 -9.03
N ASN A 385 7.85 -23.25 -7.78
CA ASN A 385 7.87 -22.42 -6.57
C ASN A 385 9.06 -21.43 -6.48
N GLN A 386 10.24 -21.82 -6.96
CA GLN A 386 11.44 -20.95 -6.98
C GLN A 386 11.27 -19.68 -7.83
N PHE A 387 10.35 -19.69 -8.79
CA PHE A 387 10.04 -18.57 -9.67
C PHE A 387 8.75 -17.83 -9.27
N LEU A 388 8.06 -18.24 -8.21
CA LEU A 388 6.85 -17.56 -7.72
C LEU A 388 7.07 -16.05 -7.44
N PRO A 389 8.23 -15.61 -6.89
CA PRO A 389 8.54 -14.19 -6.72
C PRO A 389 8.72 -13.40 -8.02
N GLN A 390 8.83 -14.04 -9.19
CA GLN A 390 8.86 -13.33 -10.47
C GLN A 390 7.47 -12.84 -10.91
N PHE A 391 6.42 -13.37 -10.27
CA PHE A 391 5.02 -13.06 -10.54
C PHE A 391 4.31 -12.45 -9.33
N ASN A 392 4.95 -12.32 -8.18
CA ASN A 392 4.35 -11.76 -6.95
C ASN A 392 5.41 -10.95 -6.20
N GLN A 393 5.03 -10.21 -5.16
CA GLN A 393 5.94 -9.32 -4.42
C GLN A 393 6.47 -8.17 -5.29
N TYR A 394 5.56 -7.31 -5.74
CA TYR A 394 5.88 -6.17 -6.58
C TYR A 394 7.01 -5.31 -5.96
N SER A 395 7.96 -4.90 -6.79
CA SER A 395 9.11 -4.07 -6.41
C SER A 395 9.60 -3.27 -7.64
N SER A 396 10.61 -2.43 -7.47
CA SER A 396 11.25 -1.70 -8.58
C SER A 396 11.88 -2.60 -9.66
N ALA A 397 12.05 -3.91 -9.39
CA ALA A 397 12.52 -4.86 -10.38
C ALA A 397 11.41 -5.29 -11.36
N PHE A 398 10.16 -4.90 -11.12
CA PHE A 398 9.03 -5.24 -11.98
C PHE A 398 8.87 -4.26 -13.14
N THR A 399 8.33 -4.76 -14.24
CA THR A 399 7.86 -3.95 -15.34
C THR A 399 6.37 -4.23 -15.55
N SER A 400 5.64 -3.18 -15.91
CA SER A 400 4.21 -3.23 -16.12
C SER A 400 3.89 -2.55 -17.44
N TRP A 401 2.98 -3.09 -18.23
CA TRP A 401 2.60 -2.50 -19.52
C TRP A 401 1.18 -2.84 -19.97
N ASN A 402 0.67 -1.97 -20.83
CA ASN A 402 -0.63 -2.08 -21.45
C ASN A 402 -0.62 -3.11 -22.59
N TYR A 403 -1.25 -4.25 -22.36
CA TYR A 403 -1.35 -5.35 -23.32
C TYR A 403 -1.98 -4.93 -24.66
N ARG A 404 -2.90 -3.96 -24.64
CA ARG A 404 -3.52 -3.48 -25.88
C ARG A 404 -2.49 -2.93 -26.85
N LEU A 405 -1.48 -2.20 -26.37
CA LEU A 405 -0.40 -1.66 -27.20
C LEU A 405 0.46 -2.79 -27.78
N PHE A 406 0.93 -3.69 -26.91
CA PHE A 406 1.75 -4.83 -27.31
C PHE A 406 1.08 -5.71 -28.38
N SER A 407 -0.22 -5.96 -28.25
CA SER A 407 -0.97 -6.82 -29.18
C SER A 407 -1.05 -6.29 -30.62
N GLN A 408 -0.79 -4.99 -30.82
CA GLN A 408 -0.75 -4.33 -32.13
C GLN A 408 0.56 -4.57 -32.87
N ILE A 409 1.64 -4.81 -32.14
CA ILE A 409 2.93 -5.16 -32.72
C ILE A 409 2.82 -6.57 -33.29
N LYS A 410 2.81 -6.73 -34.62
CA LYS A 410 2.71 -8.06 -35.26
C LYS A 410 4.06 -8.75 -35.43
N HIS A 411 5.14 -7.97 -35.51
CA HIS A 411 6.49 -8.49 -35.74
C HIS A 411 7.11 -9.06 -34.45
N SER A 412 7.52 -10.33 -34.48
CA SER A 412 8.01 -11.05 -33.28
C SER A 412 9.26 -10.44 -32.64
N TYR A 413 10.21 -9.93 -33.44
CA TYR A 413 11.41 -9.30 -32.85
C TYR A 413 11.11 -7.91 -32.30
N ALA A 414 10.14 -7.21 -32.92
CA ALA A 414 9.67 -5.94 -32.39
C ALA A 414 9.02 -6.12 -31.02
N LYS A 415 8.24 -7.20 -30.83
CA LYS A 415 7.69 -7.54 -29.50
C LYS A 415 8.77 -7.78 -28.45
N THR A 416 9.85 -8.46 -28.81
CA THR A 416 10.94 -8.73 -27.88
C THR A 416 11.67 -7.44 -27.50
N LEU A 417 11.99 -6.60 -28.49
CA LEU A 417 12.60 -5.29 -28.27
C LEU A 417 11.68 -4.32 -27.52
N PHE A 418 10.37 -4.34 -27.78
CA PHE A 418 9.38 -3.54 -27.05
C PHE A 418 9.51 -3.75 -25.54
N ARG A 419 9.55 -5.00 -25.07
CA ARG A 419 9.66 -5.28 -23.63
C ARG A 419 10.98 -4.77 -23.05
N LYS A 420 12.08 -4.90 -23.79
CA LYS A 420 13.39 -4.37 -23.40
C LYS A 420 13.39 -2.84 -23.33
N PHE A 421 12.80 -2.17 -24.30
CA PHE A 421 12.75 -0.71 -24.31
C PHE A 421 11.83 -0.17 -23.23
N VAL A 422 10.70 -0.85 -22.92
CA VAL A 422 9.87 -0.50 -21.76
C VAL A 422 10.64 -0.64 -20.45
N GLN A 423 11.39 -1.74 -20.28
CA GLN A 423 12.24 -1.94 -19.10
C GLN A 423 13.30 -0.83 -18.95
N LEU A 424 13.84 -0.33 -20.06
CA LEU A 424 14.90 0.68 -20.11
C LEU A 424 14.38 2.08 -20.46
N ALA A 425 13.07 2.32 -20.28
CA ALA A 425 12.41 3.55 -20.69
C ALA A 425 13.02 4.81 -20.03
N GLY A 426 13.37 4.70 -18.75
CA GLY A 426 14.00 5.80 -18.01
C GLY A 426 15.44 6.09 -18.45
N GLU A 427 16.12 5.12 -19.07
CA GLU A 427 17.49 5.28 -19.58
C GLU A 427 17.52 5.85 -20.99
N GLY A 428 16.52 5.54 -21.82
CA GLY A 428 16.45 6.00 -23.22
C GLY A 428 17.46 5.30 -24.15
N THR A 429 18.14 4.26 -23.67
CA THR A 429 19.18 3.55 -24.41
C THR A 429 19.17 2.06 -24.09
N TYR A 430 19.58 1.24 -25.07
CA TYR A 430 19.84 -0.18 -24.86
C TYR A 430 21.07 -0.60 -25.67
N GLN A 431 22.16 -0.87 -24.96
CA GLN A 431 23.40 -1.39 -25.54
C GLN A 431 23.48 -2.91 -25.33
N VAL A 432 23.80 -3.65 -26.39
CA VAL A 432 23.88 -5.11 -26.34
C VAL A 432 24.89 -5.65 -27.35
N SER A 433 25.59 -6.72 -26.98
CA SER A 433 26.44 -7.43 -27.93
C SER A 433 25.60 -8.07 -29.03
N LEU A 434 26.15 -8.22 -30.24
CA LEU A 434 25.42 -8.87 -31.32
C LEU A 434 25.08 -10.33 -30.97
N LYS A 435 25.95 -11.00 -30.22
CA LYS A 435 25.75 -12.38 -29.75
C LYS A 435 24.53 -12.47 -28.84
N ASP A 436 24.46 -11.63 -27.81
CA ASP A 436 23.37 -11.67 -26.83
C ASP A 436 22.05 -11.23 -27.47
N LEU A 437 22.07 -10.23 -28.37
CA LEU A 437 20.89 -9.83 -29.12
C LEU A 437 20.35 -10.98 -29.98
N ARG A 438 21.23 -11.76 -30.64
CA ARG A 438 20.79 -12.93 -31.42
C ARG A 438 20.17 -14.00 -30.54
N GLN A 439 20.73 -14.27 -29.37
CA GLN A 439 20.16 -15.20 -28.40
C GLN A 439 18.77 -14.75 -27.95
N LEU A 440 18.63 -13.46 -27.58
CA LEU A 440 17.39 -12.86 -27.14
C LEU A 440 16.31 -12.91 -28.23
N LEU A 441 16.66 -12.57 -29.47
CA LEU A 441 15.75 -12.62 -30.62
C LEU A 441 15.48 -14.06 -31.12
N GLY A 442 16.22 -15.05 -30.62
CA GLY A 442 16.08 -16.45 -31.02
C GLY A 442 16.61 -16.73 -32.43
N VAL A 443 17.59 -15.96 -32.90
CA VAL A 443 18.21 -16.11 -34.23
C VAL A 443 19.33 -17.15 -34.15
N ALA A 444 19.23 -18.22 -34.93
CA ALA A 444 20.28 -19.26 -35.00
C ALA A 444 21.60 -18.68 -35.55
N GLU A 445 22.74 -19.20 -35.09
CA GLU A 445 24.09 -18.71 -35.48
C GLU A 445 24.34 -18.77 -37.01
N SER A 446 23.72 -19.71 -37.71
CA SER A 446 23.85 -19.88 -39.17
C SER A 446 23.37 -18.68 -40.01
N TYR A 447 22.52 -17.80 -39.46
CA TYR A 447 22.06 -16.61 -40.19
C TYR A 447 23.13 -15.52 -40.25
N ARG A 448 23.30 -14.89 -41.42
CA ARG A 448 24.25 -13.77 -41.57
C ARG A 448 23.82 -12.52 -40.79
N ASN A 449 24.77 -11.70 -40.37
CA ASN A 449 24.48 -10.45 -39.62
C ASN A 449 23.54 -9.50 -40.39
N HIS A 450 23.63 -9.46 -41.72
CA HIS A 450 22.70 -8.71 -42.56
C HIS A 450 21.23 -9.11 -42.34
N PHE A 451 20.94 -10.39 -42.08
CA PHE A 451 19.58 -10.83 -41.75
C PHE A 451 19.11 -10.18 -40.44
N VAL A 452 19.95 -10.21 -39.40
CA VAL A 452 19.62 -9.60 -38.09
C VAL A 452 19.34 -8.10 -38.25
N VAL A 453 20.22 -7.38 -38.95
CA VAL A 453 20.05 -5.93 -39.20
C VAL A 453 18.76 -5.65 -39.98
N LYS A 454 18.43 -6.44 -41.01
CA LYS A 454 17.16 -6.32 -41.74
C LYS A 454 15.95 -6.49 -40.83
N GLN A 455 15.98 -7.46 -39.92
CA GLN A 455 14.88 -7.70 -38.98
C GLN A 455 14.80 -6.60 -37.91
N ILE A 456 15.93 -6.00 -37.52
CA ILE A 456 15.96 -4.81 -36.66
C ILE A 456 15.31 -3.63 -37.37
N ASN A 457 15.66 -3.34 -38.63
CA ASN A 457 15.02 -2.25 -39.39
C ASN A 457 13.50 -2.41 -39.43
N LEU A 458 13.01 -3.62 -39.71
CA LEU A 458 11.57 -3.92 -39.66
C LEU A 458 11.00 -3.70 -38.24
N ALA A 459 11.72 -4.11 -37.20
CA ALA A 459 11.29 -3.91 -35.83
C ALA A 459 11.17 -2.41 -35.47
N ILE A 460 12.12 -1.57 -35.91
CA ILE A 460 12.06 -0.12 -35.70
C ILE A 460 10.79 0.48 -36.32
N LEU A 461 10.39 0.07 -37.52
CA LEU A 461 9.14 0.55 -38.15
C LEU A 461 7.90 0.22 -37.31
N HIS A 462 7.88 -0.95 -36.67
CA HIS A 462 6.80 -1.36 -35.77
C HIS A 462 6.81 -0.63 -34.42
N LEU A 463 7.98 -0.12 -33.99
CA LEU A 463 8.21 0.45 -32.66
C LEU A 463 8.25 1.98 -32.64
N ALA A 464 8.55 2.63 -33.77
CA ALA A 464 8.57 4.07 -33.93
C ALA A 464 7.31 4.81 -33.46
N PRO A 465 6.08 4.24 -33.53
CA PRO A 465 4.92 4.91 -32.96
C PRO A 465 5.02 5.03 -31.43
N PHE A 466 5.62 4.06 -30.75
CA PHE A 466 5.64 3.95 -29.28
C PHE A 466 6.86 4.60 -28.63
N PHE A 467 7.96 4.75 -29.36
CA PHE A 467 9.21 5.29 -28.84
C PHE A 467 9.67 6.48 -29.69
N GLY A 468 9.66 7.67 -29.09
CA GLY A 468 10.11 8.91 -29.72
C GLY A 468 11.58 8.84 -30.14
N HIS A 469 11.88 9.38 -31.33
CA HIS A 469 13.23 9.42 -31.94
C HIS A 469 13.97 8.08 -31.98
N LEU A 470 13.25 6.95 -31.97
CA LEU A 470 13.83 5.61 -31.96
C LEU A 470 14.80 5.38 -33.13
N THR A 471 16.05 5.03 -32.80
CA THR A 471 17.12 4.73 -33.76
C THR A 471 18.11 3.71 -33.17
N TYR A 472 19.09 3.26 -33.97
CA TYR A 472 20.19 2.43 -33.49
C TYR A 472 21.50 2.76 -34.19
N LYS A 473 22.62 2.43 -33.53
CA LYS A 473 23.97 2.47 -34.08
C LYS A 473 24.60 1.09 -34.00
N LEU A 474 25.31 0.71 -35.06
CA LEU A 474 26.10 -0.52 -35.09
C LEU A 474 27.49 -0.25 -34.53
N GLU A 475 27.92 -1.10 -33.60
CA GLU A 475 29.27 -1.08 -33.06
C GLU A 475 30.12 -2.06 -33.86
N ARG A 476 31.30 -1.61 -34.28
CA ARG A 476 32.19 -2.38 -35.13
C ARG A 476 33.51 -2.68 -34.44
N GLY A 477 33.96 -3.93 -34.58
CA GLY A 477 35.26 -4.40 -34.10
C GLY A 477 36.42 -3.96 -34.99
N ARG A 478 37.63 -4.41 -34.63
CA ARG A 478 38.88 -4.07 -35.35
C ARG A 478 38.89 -4.52 -36.82
N SER A 479 38.19 -5.61 -37.13
CA SER A 479 38.04 -6.18 -38.47
C SER A 479 36.83 -5.61 -39.25
N ASN A 480 36.24 -4.51 -38.78
CA ASN A 480 34.99 -3.93 -39.32
C ASN A 480 33.75 -4.84 -39.21
N GLU A 481 33.84 -5.92 -38.43
CA GLU A 481 32.71 -6.80 -38.11
C GLU A 481 31.75 -6.14 -37.11
N ILE A 482 30.45 -6.45 -37.20
CA ILE A 482 29.46 -5.93 -36.24
C ILE A 482 29.59 -6.75 -34.95
N VAL A 483 29.96 -6.07 -33.86
CA VAL A 483 30.17 -6.70 -32.54
C VAL A 483 29.06 -6.37 -31.55
N GLY A 484 28.36 -5.26 -31.75
CA GLY A 484 27.33 -4.76 -30.84
C GLY A 484 26.36 -3.83 -31.55
N ILE A 485 25.26 -3.54 -30.87
CA ILE A 485 24.23 -2.60 -31.32
C ILE A 485 23.79 -1.78 -30.11
N THR A 486 23.70 -0.47 -30.30
CA THR A 486 23.13 0.44 -29.30
C THR A 486 21.89 1.13 -29.86
N PHE A 487 20.75 0.91 -29.21
CA PHE A 487 19.47 1.56 -29.52
C PHE A 487 19.33 2.83 -28.70
N PHE A 488 18.70 3.86 -29.28
CA PHE A 488 18.42 5.14 -28.64
C PHE A 488 16.96 5.52 -28.86
N PHE A 489 16.33 6.08 -27.85
CA PHE A 489 14.97 6.62 -27.89
C PHE A 489 14.78 7.66 -26.78
N ASP A 490 13.72 8.45 -26.86
CA ASP A 490 13.42 9.45 -25.84
C ASP A 490 13.20 8.80 -24.48
N LYS A 491 13.82 9.37 -23.44
CA LYS A 491 13.57 8.95 -22.06
C LYS A 491 12.12 9.23 -21.71
N ALA A 492 11.48 8.24 -21.10
CA ALA A 492 10.13 8.38 -20.59
C ALA A 492 9.98 7.61 -19.29
N ASN A 493 9.02 8.00 -18.46
CA ASN A 493 8.61 7.16 -17.36
C ASN A 493 8.01 5.87 -17.95
N PRO A 494 8.47 4.67 -17.56
CA PRO A 494 7.88 3.41 -18.00
C PRO A 494 6.36 3.40 -17.81
N GLU A 495 5.84 3.99 -16.72
CA GLU A 495 4.41 4.08 -16.45
C GLU A 495 3.68 5.08 -17.37
N GLU A 496 4.36 6.06 -17.97
CA GLU A 496 3.78 7.04 -18.89
C GLU A 496 3.75 6.56 -20.35
N LEU A 497 4.76 5.79 -20.79
CA LEU A 497 4.82 5.19 -22.14
C LEU A 497 3.63 4.28 -22.49
N LEU A 498 2.80 3.97 -21.49
CA LEU A 498 1.83 2.87 -21.50
C LEU A 498 0.41 3.33 -21.14
N ALA A 499 0.26 4.60 -20.77
CA ALA A 499 -1.03 5.27 -20.81
C ALA A 499 -1.50 5.28 -22.27
N PHE A 500 -2.78 4.97 -22.51
CA PHE A 500 -3.31 5.00 -23.88
C PHE A 500 -3.35 6.44 -24.38
N GLU A 501 -2.30 6.88 -25.08
CA GLU A 501 -2.26 8.20 -25.66
C GLU A 501 -3.22 8.31 -26.85
N GLY A 502 -3.64 9.54 -27.16
CA GLY A 502 -4.42 9.79 -28.36
C GLY A 502 -3.64 9.41 -29.62
N LYS A 503 -4.32 8.93 -30.66
CA LYS A 503 -3.76 8.60 -31.99
C LYS A 503 -2.70 9.61 -32.48
N LYS A 504 -2.91 10.89 -32.19
CA LYS A 504 -2.02 11.99 -32.58
C LYS A 504 -0.59 11.82 -32.07
N THR A 505 -0.37 11.33 -30.84
CA THR A 505 0.98 11.20 -30.27
C THR A 505 1.77 10.09 -30.97
N TYR A 506 1.16 8.92 -31.18
CA TYR A 506 1.79 7.83 -31.94
C TYR A 506 2.17 8.26 -33.36
N LEU A 507 1.28 9.01 -34.04
CA LEU A 507 1.57 9.54 -35.38
C LEU A 507 2.63 10.64 -35.36
N HIS A 508 2.69 11.44 -34.30
CA HIS A 508 3.72 12.44 -34.09
C HIS A 508 5.11 11.80 -33.96
N ASN A 509 5.24 10.75 -33.14
CA ASN A 509 6.51 10.02 -32.97
C ASN A 509 7.06 9.50 -34.31
N ILE A 510 6.18 8.99 -35.19
CA ILE A 510 6.57 8.55 -36.53
C ILE A 510 7.03 9.74 -37.39
N SER A 511 6.28 10.85 -37.39
CA SER A 511 6.53 11.97 -38.28
C SER A 511 7.79 12.76 -37.92
N THR A 512 8.10 12.89 -36.62
CA THR A 512 9.27 13.61 -36.11
C THR A 512 10.55 12.78 -36.09
N ASN A 513 10.47 11.44 -36.13
CA ASN A 513 11.65 10.59 -36.10
C ASN A 513 12.56 10.86 -37.32
N SER A 514 13.71 11.49 -37.07
CA SER A 514 14.69 11.86 -38.11
C SER A 514 15.49 10.68 -38.65
N ALA A 515 15.48 9.52 -37.96
CA ALA A 515 16.17 8.31 -38.40
C ALA A 515 15.38 7.52 -39.46
N LEU A 516 14.09 7.83 -39.66
CA LEU A 516 13.27 7.22 -40.70
C LEU A 516 13.27 8.08 -41.97
N SER A 517 13.52 7.45 -43.11
CA SER A 517 13.29 8.08 -44.42
C SER A 517 11.80 8.40 -44.64
N PRO A 518 11.45 9.30 -45.59
CA PRO A 518 10.05 9.59 -45.92
C PRO A 518 9.23 8.34 -46.29
N GLN A 519 9.85 7.36 -46.96
CA GLN A 519 9.20 6.09 -47.32
C GLN A 519 8.96 5.22 -46.09
N GLU A 520 9.94 5.14 -45.19
CA GLU A 520 9.81 4.39 -43.93
C GLU A 520 8.78 5.01 -43.00
N LYS A 521 8.69 6.34 -42.91
CA LYS A 521 7.63 7.04 -42.17
C LYS A 521 6.25 6.68 -42.70
N LYS A 522 6.07 6.67 -44.02
CA LYS A 522 4.82 6.25 -44.67
C LYS A 522 4.48 4.80 -44.32
N LEU A 523 5.45 3.89 -44.44
CA LEU A 523 5.27 2.48 -44.14
C LEU A 523 4.97 2.23 -42.65
N ALA A 524 5.68 2.87 -41.73
CA ALA A 524 5.44 2.79 -40.29
C ALA A 524 4.02 3.27 -39.93
N LYS A 525 3.57 4.37 -40.55
CA LYS A 525 2.20 4.87 -40.41
C LYS A 525 1.18 3.84 -40.90
N GLU A 526 1.36 3.28 -42.10
CA GLU A 526 0.46 2.26 -42.65
C GLU A 526 0.38 1.01 -41.77
N ILE A 527 1.53 0.55 -41.26
CA ILE A 527 1.61 -0.58 -40.30
C ILE A 527 0.83 -0.25 -39.03
N PHE A 528 1.07 0.93 -38.45
CA PHE A 528 0.39 1.36 -37.23
C PHE A 528 -1.12 1.45 -37.44
N GLU A 529 -1.56 2.14 -38.49
CA GLU A 529 -2.99 2.35 -38.74
C GLU A 529 -3.72 1.04 -39.04
N LYS A 530 -3.11 0.16 -39.83
CA LYS A 530 -3.67 -1.17 -40.12
C LYS A 530 -3.82 -2.00 -38.86
N ASN A 531 -2.86 -1.95 -37.92
CA ASN A 531 -2.93 -2.78 -36.73
C ASN A 531 -3.87 -2.18 -35.67
N PHE A 532 -3.77 -0.88 -35.42
CA PHE A 532 -4.43 -0.22 -34.29
C PHE A 532 -5.92 0.11 -34.53
N PHE A 533 -6.35 0.33 -35.78
CA PHE A 533 -7.73 0.74 -36.13
C PHE A 533 -8.55 -0.31 -36.87
N SER A 534 -8.00 -1.52 -37.09
CA SER A 534 -8.72 -2.58 -37.80
C SER A 534 -9.61 -3.42 -36.90
#